data_AF-A0A3A9KGN3-F1
#
_entry.id   AF-A0A3A9KGN3-F1
#
_cell.length_a   1.000
_cell.length_b   1.000
_cell.length_c   1.000
_cell.angle_alpha   90.00
_cell.angle_beta   90.00
_cell.angle_gamma   90.00
#
_symmetry.space_group_name_H-M   'P 1'
#
loop_
_entity.id
_entity.type
_entity.pdbx_description
1 polymer ?
#
loop_
_entity_poly.entity_id
_entity_poly.type
_entity_poly.pdbx_seq_one_letter_code
_entity_poly.pdbx_strand_id
1 'polypeptide(L)'
;MMNFLIVMTGIFLAGLSIGTMPALNARLSFPFIYIFLLTITILPLIIGIIIGAAFFYWLPIFFMKIGLFLFVLLVIVYFFKAYHPSFGYFPYQGHQHWIIISLFYLLLGIEFAAYGFSAWFLLLVIPWAAGGMFAGFILMNKLLIHFRFLKLIHFVPIFLFIVLAFLKLV
;
A
#
# COMPACT_ATOMS: atom_id res chain seq x y z
N MET A 1 -4.45 -21.66 5.73
CA MET A 1 -3.70 -20.89 6.75
C MET A 1 -2.54 -20.10 6.14
N MET A 2 -1.67 -20.71 5.34
CA MET A 2 -0.55 -20.01 4.68
C MET A 2 -0.98 -18.82 3.81
N ASN A 3 -2.01 -18.99 2.97
CA ASN A 3 -2.54 -17.90 2.12
C ASN A 3 -3.02 -16.68 2.92
N PHE A 4 -3.64 -16.91 4.09
CA PHE A 4 -4.10 -15.82 4.95
C PHE A 4 -2.92 -15.00 5.47
N LEU A 5 -1.87 -15.66 5.96
CA LEU A 5 -0.67 -14.99 6.43
C LEU A 5 0.01 -14.20 5.31
N ILE A 6 0.14 -14.79 4.12
CA ILE A 6 0.71 -14.10 2.95
C ILE A 6 -0.08 -12.84 2.61
N VAL A 7 -1.42 -12.92 2.53
CA VAL A 7 -2.26 -11.76 2.23
C VAL A 7 -2.16 -10.68 3.32
N MET A 8 -2.21 -11.06 4.60
CA MET A 8 -2.06 -10.12 5.71
C MET A 8 -0.69 -9.45 5.72
N THR A 9 0.39 -10.19 5.46
CA THR A 9 1.73 -9.63 5.28
C THR A 9 1.79 -8.69 4.08
N GLY A 10 1.14 -9.04 2.97
CA GLY A 10 1.02 -8.17 1.80
C GLY A 10 0.30 -6.85 2.11
N ILE A 11 -0.83 -6.91 2.83
CA ILE A 11 -1.57 -5.71 3.25
C ILE A 11 -0.72 -4.85 4.20
N PHE A 12 0.01 -5.47 5.13
CA PHE A 12 0.92 -4.74 6.01
C PHE A 12 2.07 -4.07 5.25
N LEU A 13 2.70 -4.78 4.32
CA LEU A 13 3.79 -4.23 3.49
C LEU A 13 3.29 -3.12 2.58
N ALA A 14 2.09 -3.25 2.01
CA ALA A 14 1.42 -2.18 1.28
C ALA A 14 1.22 -0.94 2.17
N GLY A 15 0.74 -1.15 3.40
CA GLY A 15 0.61 -0.12 4.42
C GLY A 15 1.94 0.57 4.69
N LEU A 16 2.96 -0.23 5.01
CA LEU A 16 4.32 0.22 5.31
C LEU A 16 4.91 1.04 4.16
N SER A 17 4.76 0.58 2.92
CA SER A 17 5.21 1.28 1.71
C SER A 17 4.57 2.66 1.59
N ILE A 18 3.24 2.75 1.69
CA ILE A 18 2.54 4.04 1.65
C ILE A 18 2.92 4.93 2.84
N GLY A 19 3.08 4.36 4.03
CA GLY A 19 3.48 5.08 5.24
C GLY A 19 4.86 5.73 5.16
N THR A 20 5.79 5.12 4.41
CA THR A 20 7.13 5.68 4.19
C THR A 20 7.16 6.87 3.22
N MET A 21 6.20 6.98 2.30
CA MET A 21 6.15 8.07 1.30
C MET A 21 5.95 9.47 1.88
N PRO A 22 4.96 9.74 2.78
CA PRO A 22 4.74 11.09 3.31
C PRO A 22 5.87 11.55 4.23
N ALA A 23 6.58 10.63 4.89
CA ALA A 23 7.74 10.97 5.73
C ALA A 23 8.89 11.63 4.95
N LEU A 24 8.96 11.39 3.63
CA LEU A 24 9.92 12.06 2.75
C LEU A 24 9.53 13.48 2.36
N ASN A 25 8.27 13.87 2.59
CA ASN A 25 7.79 15.20 2.25
C ASN A 25 7.63 16.04 3.52
N ALA A 26 8.65 16.84 3.83
CA ALA A 26 8.70 17.70 5.01
C ALA A 26 7.59 18.77 5.07
N ARG A 27 6.82 18.97 3.98
CA ARG A 27 5.73 19.94 3.90
C ARG A 27 4.38 19.38 4.37
N LEU A 28 4.27 18.06 4.53
CA LEU A 28 3.03 17.42 4.94
C LEU A 28 2.98 17.33 6.47
N SER A 29 2.12 18.13 7.08
CA SER A 29 1.94 18.15 8.53
C SER A 29 1.28 16.86 9.01
N PHE A 30 1.99 16.11 9.86
CA PHE A 30 1.38 15.12 10.73
C PHE A 30 0.58 15.86 11.82
N PRO A 31 -0.66 15.44 12.18
CA PRO A 31 -1.33 14.17 11.87
C PRO A 31 -2.25 14.18 10.64
N PHE A 32 -2.50 15.33 10.02
CA PHE A 32 -3.54 15.47 8.98
C PHE A 32 -3.28 14.60 7.75
N ILE A 33 -2.03 14.51 7.29
CA ILE A 33 -1.67 13.65 6.15
C ILE A 33 -1.92 12.17 6.42
N TYR A 34 -1.76 11.73 7.67
CA TYR A 34 -1.97 10.34 8.04
C TYR A 34 -3.45 9.97 8.02
N ILE A 35 -4.32 10.83 8.55
CA ILE A 35 -5.78 10.65 8.49
C ILE A 35 -6.27 10.64 7.03
N PHE A 36 -5.72 11.54 6.20
CA PHE A 36 -6.05 11.59 4.78
C PHE A 36 -5.62 10.31 4.04
N LEU A 37 -4.39 9.86 4.25
CA LEU A 37 -3.88 8.62 3.66
C LEU A 37 -4.65 7.39 4.15
N LEU A 38 -5.05 7.35 5.42
CA LEU A 38 -5.90 6.28 5.94
C LEU A 38 -7.24 6.25 5.19
N THR A 39 -7.85 7.41 4.97
CA THR A 39 -9.11 7.48 4.20
C THR A 39 -8.93 6.95 2.78
N ILE A 40 -7.85 7.33 2.09
CA ILE A 40 -7.55 6.92 0.71
C ILE A 40 -7.17 5.43 0.58
N THR A 41 -6.68 4.82 1.65
CA THR A 41 -6.23 3.40 1.61
C THR A 41 -7.29 2.47 2.19
N ILE A 42 -7.82 2.78 3.38
CA ILE A 42 -8.73 1.92 4.13
C ILE A 42 -10.13 1.90 3.50
N LEU A 43 -10.68 3.05 3.08
CA LEU A 43 -12.02 3.04 2.46
C LEU A 43 -12.06 2.19 1.19
N PRO A 44 -11.13 2.35 0.22
CA PRO A 44 -11.10 1.47 -0.95
C PRO A 44 -10.83 0.01 -0.59
N LEU A 45 -10.01 -0.27 0.43
CA LEU A 45 -9.79 -1.64 0.89
C LEU A 45 -11.08 -2.31 1.37
N ILE A 46 -11.85 -1.62 2.22
CA ILE A 46 -13.14 -2.11 2.72
C ILE A 46 -14.12 -2.31 1.57
N ILE A 47 -14.24 -1.31 0.68
CA ILE A 47 -15.10 -1.38 -0.50
C ILE A 47 -14.69 -2.56 -1.38
N GLY A 48 -13.40 -2.77 -1.58
CA GLY A 48 -12.85 -3.88 -2.36
C GLY A 48 -13.20 -5.24 -1.76
N ILE A 49 -13.14 -5.38 -0.44
CA ILE A 49 -13.53 -6.62 0.26
C ILE A 49 -15.03 -6.90 0.06
N ILE A 50 -15.88 -5.88 0.23
CA ILE A 50 -17.34 -6.02 0.07
C ILE A 50 -17.69 -6.36 -1.39
N ILE A 51 -17.15 -5.60 -2.35
CA ILE A 51 -17.39 -5.83 -3.77
C ILE A 51 -16.82 -7.19 -4.21
N GLY A 52 -15.63 -7.54 -3.73
CA GLY A 52 -14.99 -8.81 -4.02
C GLY A 52 -15.82 -10.00 -3.56
N ALA A 53 -16.35 -9.93 -2.34
CA ALA A 53 -17.21 -10.97 -1.79
C ALA A 53 -18.56 -11.08 -2.53
N ALA A 54 -19.13 -9.95 -2.95
CA ALA A 54 -20.43 -9.92 -3.60
C ALA A 54 -20.39 -10.31 -5.09
N PHE A 55 -19.41 -9.80 -5.84
CA PHE A 55 -19.40 -9.87 -7.31
C PHE A 55 -18.28 -10.70 -7.90
N PHE A 56 -17.16 -10.89 -7.19
CA PHE A 56 -15.95 -11.51 -7.72
C PHE A 56 -15.58 -12.83 -7.02
N TYR A 57 -16.50 -13.44 -6.27
CA TYR A 57 -16.28 -14.74 -5.61
C TYR A 57 -15.93 -15.86 -6.60
N TRP A 58 -16.39 -15.73 -7.86
CA TRP A 58 -16.15 -16.70 -8.93
C TRP A 58 -14.82 -16.47 -9.65
N LEU A 59 -14.16 -15.34 -9.43
CA LEU A 59 -12.94 -14.96 -10.14
C LEU A 59 -11.77 -15.82 -9.64
N PRO A 60 -11.06 -16.55 -10.52
CA PRO A 60 -9.94 -17.37 -10.08
C PRO A 60 -8.84 -16.53 -9.42
N ILE A 61 -8.43 -16.92 -8.22
CA ILE A 61 -7.40 -16.25 -7.40
C ILE A 61 -6.11 -16.03 -8.21
N PHE A 62 -5.77 -16.95 -9.10
CA PHE A 62 -4.62 -16.85 -9.99
C PHE A 62 -4.63 -15.58 -10.84
N PHE A 63 -5.77 -15.20 -11.42
CA PHE A 63 -5.88 -13.97 -12.21
C PHE A 63 -5.75 -12.72 -11.34
N MET A 64 -6.29 -12.76 -10.11
CA MET A 64 -6.12 -11.65 -9.16
C MET A 64 -4.66 -11.46 -8.74
N LYS A 65 -3.92 -12.56 -8.49
CA LYS A 65 -2.49 -12.51 -8.18
C LYS A 65 -1.68 -11.88 -9.32
N ILE A 66 -1.90 -12.33 -10.56
CA ILE A 66 -1.20 -11.79 -11.75
C ILE A 66 -1.58 -10.32 -11.97
N GLY A 67 -2.87 -10.00 -11.91
CA GLY A 67 -3.36 -8.63 -12.07
C GLY A 67 -2.75 -7.68 -11.05
N LEU A 68 -2.73 -8.07 -9.78
CA LEU A 68 -2.09 -7.29 -8.72
C LEU A 68 -0.58 -7.20 -8.90
N PHE A 69 0.09 -8.28 -9.29
CA PHE A 69 1.53 -8.23 -9.59
C PHE A 69 1.85 -7.20 -10.67
N LEU A 70 1.15 -7.25 -11.81
CA LEU A 70 1.33 -6.29 -12.91
C LEU A 70 0.98 -4.87 -12.46
N PHE A 71 -0.08 -4.72 -11.66
CA PHE A 71 -0.47 -3.42 -11.14
C PHE A 71 0.57 -2.85 -10.18
N VAL A 72 1.18 -3.68 -9.33
CA VAL A 72 2.29 -3.27 -8.44
C VAL A 72 3.51 -2.83 -9.26
N LEU A 73 3.83 -3.53 -10.36
CA LEU A 73 4.90 -3.09 -11.26
C LEU A 73 4.59 -1.71 -11.88
N LEU A 74 3.34 -1.46 -12.28
CA LEU A 74 2.92 -0.16 -12.78
C LEU A 74 3.03 0.92 -11.70
N VAL A 75 2.63 0.61 -10.46
CA VAL A 75 2.77 1.49 -9.30
C VAL A 75 4.24 1.83 -9.04
N ILE A 76 5.14 0.85 -9.11
CA ILE A 76 6.59 1.05 -8.97
C ILE A 76 7.11 1.99 -10.04
N VAL A 77 6.80 1.73 -11.32
CA VAL A 77 7.25 2.57 -12.44
C VAL A 77 6.70 3.99 -12.31
N TYR A 78 5.43 4.13 -11.93
CA TYR A 78 4.79 5.42 -11.72
C TYR A 78 5.49 6.21 -10.60
N PHE A 79 5.67 5.62 -9.43
CA PHE A 79 6.32 6.32 -8.31
C PHE A 79 7.81 6.57 -8.53
N PHE A 80 8.51 5.71 -9.26
CA PHE A 80 9.89 5.96 -9.68
C PHE A 80 9.98 7.19 -10.58
N LYS A 81 9.03 7.37 -11.51
CA LYS A 81 8.96 8.57 -12.38
C LYS A 81 8.48 9.81 -11.64
N ALA A 82 7.57 9.66 -10.68
CA ALA A 82 7.00 10.77 -9.92
C ALA A 82 7.95 11.30 -8.84
N TYR A 83 8.96 10.51 -8.43
CA TYR A 83 9.89 10.88 -7.39
C TYR A 83 10.72 12.11 -7.76
N HIS A 84 10.73 13.10 -6.86
CA HIS A 84 11.62 14.26 -6.95
C HIS A 84 12.27 14.54 -5.59
N PRO A 85 13.60 14.81 -5.52
CA PRO A 85 14.30 15.03 -4.24
C PRO A 85 13.69 16.12 -3.36
N SER A 86 13.08 17.15 -3.96
CA SER A 86 12.49 18.27 -3.21
C SER A 86 11.07 18.03 -2.67
N PHE A 87 10.33 17.06 -3.24
CA PHE A 87 8.90 16.85 -2.93
C PHE A 87 8.55 15.39 -2.59
N GLY A 88 9.54 14.49 -2.62
CA GLY A 88 9.34 13.07 -2.41
C GLY A 88 8.50 12.44 -3.51
N TYR A 89 7.51 11.64 -3.11
CA TYR A 89 6.62 10.88 -4.01
C TYR A 89 5.26 11.54 -4.27
N PHE A 90 4.98 12.66 -3.60
CA PHE A 90 3.69 13.36 -3.68
C PHE A 90 3.90 14.77 -4.25
N PRO A 91 3.93 14.93 -5.58
CA PRO A 91 4.04 16.24 -6.21
C PRO A 91 2.80 17.09 -5.90
N TYR A 92 3.00 18.41 -5.80
CA TYR A 92 1.94 19.37 -5.50
C TYR A 92 0.87 19.45 -6.63
N GLN A 93 1.25 19.08 -7.85
CA GLN A 93 0.39 19.06 -9.02
C GLN A 93 0.10 17.62 -9.43
N GLY A 94 -1.19 17.30 -9.60
CA GLY A 94 -1.68 16.00 -10.07
C GLY A 94 -2.23 15.13 -8.96
N HIS A 95 -3.54 14.85 -9.00
CA HIS A 95 -4.23 13.95 -8.04
C HIS A 95 -4.14 12.46 -8.43
N GLN A 96 -3.41 12.14 -9.49
CA GLN A 96 -3.35 10.80 -10.07
C GLN A 96 -2.78 9.75 -9.10
N HIS A 97 -1.78 10.12 -8.30
CA HIS A 97 -1.18 9.22 -7.32
C HIS A 97 -2.19 8.76 -6.26
N TRP A 98 -3.13 9.63 -5.84
CA TRP A 98 -4.20 9.24 -4.92
C TRP A 98 -5.13 8.21 -5.53
N ILE A 99 -5.51 8.40 -6.79
CA ILE A 99 -6.37 7.46 -7.52
C ILE A 99 -5.66 6.10 -7.66
N ILE A 100 -4.38 6.10 -8.01
CA ILE A 100 -3.58 4.87 -8.17
C ILE A 100 -3.47 4.12 -6.83
N ILE A 101 -3.21 4.82 -5.72
CA ILE A 101 -3.16 4.21 -4.38
C ILE A 101 -4.54 3.65 -4.00
N SER A 102 -5.62 4.41 -4.21
CA SER A 102 -6.99 3.94 -3.92
C SER A 102 -7.32 2.69 -4.72
N LEU A 103 -7.00 2.68 -6.02
CA LEU A 103 -7.24 1.53 -6.90
C LEU A 103 -6.41 0.31 -6.48
N PHE A 104 -5.16 0.53 -6.05
CA PHE A 104 -4.31 -0.54 -5.52
C PHE A 104 -4.94 -1.21 -4.29
N TYR A 105 -5.40 -0.41 -3.31
CA TYR A 105 -6.04 -0.94 -2.11
C TYR A 105 -7.40 -1.57 -2.39
N LEU A 106 -8.16 -1.05 -3.35
CA LEU A 106 -9.39 -1.68 -3.84
C LEU A 106 -9.11 -3.10 -4.35
N LEU A 107 -8.10 -3.26 -5.22
CA LEU A 107 -7.72 -4.55 -5.78
C LEU A 107 -7.19 -5.52 -4.70
N LEU A 108 -6.43 -5.02 -3.73
CA LEU A 108 -6.03 -5.81 -2.56
C LEU A 108 -7.23 -6.31 -1.76
N GLY A 109 -8.28 -5.47 -1.62
CA GLY A 109 -9.51 -5.86 -0.95
C GLY A 109 -10.27 -6.95 -1.70
N ILE A 110 -10.37 -6.83 -3.02
CA ILE A 110 -11.01 -7.84 -3.87
C ILE A 110 -10.25 -9.17 -3.78
N GLU A 111 -8.92 -9.13 -3.81
CA GLU A 111 -8.10 -10.34 -3.66
C GLU A 111 -8.32 -10.99 -2.28
N PHE A 112 -8.34 -10.21 -1.21
CA PHE A 112 -8.63 -10.72 0.14
C PHE A 112 -9.97 -11.47 0.17
N ALA A 113 -11.01 -10.92 -0.46
CA ALA A 113 -12.32 -11.57 -0.53
C ALA A 113 -12.33 -12.80 -1.45
N ALA A 114 -11.54 -12.81 -2.53
CA ALA A 114 -11.43 -13.94 -3.45
C ALA A 114 -10.85 -15.22 -2.78
N TYR A 115 -10.09 -15.07 -1.69
CA TYR A 115 -9.68 -16.21 -0.86
C TYR A 115 -10.81 -16.80 0.01
N GLY A 116 -12.01 -16.21 -0.01
CA GLY A 116 -13.16 -16.67 0.77
C GLY A 116 -13.05 -16.39 2.27
N PHE A 117 -12.23 -15.41 2.67
CA PHE A 117 -12.11 -15.05 4.08
C PHE A 117 -13.40 -14.41 4.60
N SER A 118 -13.71 -14.71 5.87
CA SER A 118 -14.88 -14.13 6.53
C SER A 118 -14.79 -12.60 6.61
N ALA A 119 -15.93 -11.92 6.40
CA ALA A 119 -16.03 -10.47 6.56
C ALA A 119 -15.62 -9.98 7.96
N TRP A 120 -15.74 -10.84 8.99
CA TRP A 120 -15.29 -10.52 10.35
C TRP A 120 -13.79 -10.18 10.44
N PHE A 121 -12.98 -10.68 9.51
CA PHE A 121 -11.56 -10.33 9.45
C PHE A 121 -11.30 -8.88 9.03
N LEU A 122 -12.32 -8.13 8.56
CA LEU A 122 -12.21 -6.68 8.33
C LEU A 122 -11.73 -5.94 9.60
N LEU A 123 -12.22 -6.37 10.76
CA LEU A 123 -11.82 -5.81 12.06
C LEU A 123 -10.32 -5.97 12.34
N LEU A 124 -9.68 -6.94 11.69
CA LEU A 124 -8.26 -7.24 11.81
C LEU A 124 -7.47 -6.56 10.67
N VAL A 125 -7.99 -6.59 9.44
CA VAL A 125 -7.37 -6.01 8.25
C VAL A 125 -7.18 -4.49 8.38
N ILE A 126 -8.19 -3.77 8.89
CA ILE A 126 -8.13 -2.31 9.04
C ILE A 126 -7.00 -1.86 9.98
N PRO A 127 -6.95 -2.30 11.25
CA PRO A 127 -5.87 -1.89 12.16
C PRO A 127 -4.51 -2.44 11.70
N TRP A 128 -4.47 -3.55 10.97
CA TRP A 128 -3.24 -4.09 10.42
C TRP A 128 -2.65 -3.23 9.30
N ALA A 129 -3.49 -2.80 8.35
CA ALA A 129 -3.10 -1.87 7.30
C ALA A 129 -2.68 -0.51 7.88
N ALA A 130 -3.50 0.05 8.79
CA ALA A 130 -3.21 1.31 9.47
C ALA A 130 -1.91 1.23 10.29
N GLY A 131 -1.73 0.14 11.05
CA GLY A 131 -0.52 -0.13 11.82
C GLY A 131 0.71 -0.24 10.92
N GLY A 132 0.59 -0.90 9.76
CA GLY A 132 1.64 -0.93 8.74
C GLY A 132 2.02 0.47 8.26
N MET A 133 1.04 1.31 7.94
CA MET A 133 1.30 2.70 7.54
C MET A 133 1.99 3.51 8.64
N PHE A 134 1.52 3.40 9.87
CA PHE A 134 2.12 4.10 11.01
C PHE A 134 3.56 3.61 11.26
N ALA A 135 3.79 2.30 11.21
CA ALA A 135 5.11 1.71 11.33
C ALA A 135 6.04 2.18 10.21
N GLY A 136 5.56 2.25 8.97
CA GLY A 136 6.31 2.76 7.82
C GLY A 136 6.72 4.22 7.99
N PHE A 137 5.82 5.06 8.51
CA PHE A 137 6.11 6.46 8.81
C PHE A 137 7.18 6.60 9.89
N ILE A 138 7.06 5.87 11.00
CA ILE A 138 8.07 5.87 12.08
C ILE A 138 9.41 5.36 11.57
N LEU A 139 9.41 4.25 10.84
CA LEU A 139 10.61 3.63 10.28
C LEU A 139 11.34 4.63 9.38
N MET A 140 10.61 5.31 8.49
CA MET A 140 11.23 6.27 7.58
C MET A 140 11.80 7.48 8.32
N ASN A 141 11.08 8.02 9.30
CA ASN A 141 11.59 9.13 10.12
C ASN A 141 12.86 8.72 10.87
N LYS A 142 12.90 7.51 11.45
CA LYS A 142 14.10 7.00 12.12
C LYS A 142 15.26 6.85 11.14
N LEU A 143 15.02 6.32 9.93
CA LEU A 143 16.04 6.21 8.90
C LEU A 143 16.58 7.59 8.51
N LEU A 144 15.71 8.58 8.24
CA LEU A 144 16.13 9.94 7.87
C LEU A 144 17.00 10.62 8.94
N ILE A 145 16.72 10.37 10.23
CA ILE A 145 17.50 10.95 11.33
C ILE A 145 18.88 10.29 11.48
N HIS A 146 18.96 8.95 11.33
CA HIS A 146 20.16 8.20 11.71
C HIS A 146 21.06 7.82 10.53
N PHE A 147 20.55 7.77 9.30
CA PHE A 147 21.34 7.35 8.14
C PHE A 147 21.93 8.54 7.38
N ARG A 148 23.25 8.46 7.17
CA ARG A 148 24.02 9.46 6.41
C ARG A 148 23.76 9.40 4.89
N PHE A 149 23.37 8.25 4.36
CA PHE A 149 23.15 8.03 2.93
C PHE A 149 21.71 8.33 2.50
N LEU A 150 21.30 9.60 2.65
CA LEU A 150 19.93 10.04 2.34
C LEU A 150 19.48 9.60 0.93
N LYS A 151 20.38 9.64 -0.08
CA LYS A 151 20.06 9.22 -1.47
C LYS A 151 19.48 7.81 -1.58
N LEU A 152 19.91 6.86 -0.74
CA LEU A 152 19.41 5.48 -0.78
C LEU A 152 18.08 5.33 -0.04
N ILE A 153 17.90 6.05 1.07
CA ILE A 153 16.69 5.98 1.92
C ILE A 153 15.45 6.36 1.12
N HIS A 154 15.58 7.31 0.18
CA HIS A 154 14.45 7.72 -0.65
C HIS A 154 13.85 6.57 -1.47
N PHE A 155 14.60 5.51 -1.77
CA PHE A 155 14.11 4.36 -2.54
C PHE A 155 13.46 3.26 -1.69
N VAL A 156 13.43 3.41 -0.36
CA VAL A 156 12.78 2.43 0.55
C VAL A 156 11.31 2.15 0.18
N PRO A 157 10.45 3.13 -0.14
CA PRO A 157 9.06 2.84 -0.51
C PRO A 157 8.97 1.96 -1.76
N ILE A 158 9.81 2.24 -2.77
CA ILE A 158 9.88 1.46 -4.01
C ILE A 158 10.38 0.04 -3.73
N PHE A 159 11.42 -0.10 -2.91
CA PHE A 159 11.95 -1.40 -2.52
C PHE A 159 10.89 -2.27 -1.83
N LEU A 160 10.08 -1.68 -0.94
CA LEU A 160 8.98 -2.39 -0.30
C LEU A 160 7.90 -2.81 -1.30
N PHE A 161 7.59 -1.99 -2.31
CA PHE A 161 6.70 -2.39 -3.40
C PHE A 161 7.29 -3.53 -4.25
N ILE A 162 8.61 -3.56 -4.47
CA ILE A 162 9.27 -4.67 -5.17
C ILE A 162 9.11 -5.97 -4.37
N VAL A 163 9.36 -5.93 -3.05
CA VAL A 163 9.14 -7.09 -2.17
C VAL A 163 7.67 -7.55 -2.20
N LEU A 164 6.74 -6.60 -2.17
CA LEU A 164 5.32 -6.87 -2.31
C LEU A 164 4.98 -7.53 -3.66
N ALA A 165 5.58 -7.09 -4.77
CA ALA A 165 5.37 -7.69 -6.08
C ALA A 165 5.77 -9.18 -6.07
N PHE A 166 6.95 -9.49 -5.55
CA PHE A 166 7.39 -10.89 -5.41
C PHE A 166 6.45 -11.70 -4.52
N LEU A 167 5.99 -11.11 -3.41
CA LEU A 167 5.06 -11.77 -2.50
C LEU A 167 3.71 -12.09 -3.17
N LYS A 168 3.27 -11.33 -4.18
CA LYS A 168 2.05 -11.62 -4.95
C LYS A 168 2.18 -12.82 -5.90
N LEU A 169 3.40 -13.23 -6.23
CA LEU A 169 3.65 -14.41 -7.07
C LEU A 169 3.70 -15.73 -6.28
N VAL A 170 3.81 -15.65 -4.95
CA VAL A 170 3.76 -16.80 -4.02
C VAL A 170 2.30 -17.11 -3.68
#